data_AF-F0J8F5-F1
#
_entry.id   AF-F0J8F5-F1
#
_cell.length_a   1.000
_cell.length_b   1.000
_cell.length_c   1.000
_cell.angle_alpha   90.00
_cell.angle_beta   90.00
_cell.angle_gamma   90.00
#
_symmetry.space_group_name_H-M   'P 1'
#
loop_
_entity.id
_entity.type
_entity.pdbx_description
1 polymer ?
#
loop_
_entity_poly.entity_id
_entity_poly.type
_entity_poly.pdbx_seq_one_letter_code
_entity_poly.pdbx_strand_id
1 'polypeptide(L)'
;MKLAWLALYLMAPLGIQGGILDAIRARKAPSGLQRSQQTLDDVIRGNNGLGLRILQALGEQNVLLSPISVNIVLHMVLMGARGRTAYQMSAQMGNPSSALMSELLRQMSSPGGANRATALDHASAVLIQEGAPVHASYY
;
A
#
# COMPACT_ATOMS: atom_id res chain seq x y z
N MET A 1 24.02 -14.47 54.44
CA MET A 1 22.95 -15.05 53.61
C MET A 1 21.65 -14.33 53.92
N LYS A 2 20.85 -14.01 52.89
CA LYS A 2 19.54 -13.32 52.94
C LYS A 2 19.61 -11.84 53.32
N LEU A 3 19.53 -10.95 52.33
CA LEU A 3 19.00 -9.57 52.45
C LEU A 3 18.90 -8.85 51.10
N ALA A 4 19.54 -9.35 50.03
CA ALA A 4 19.50 -8.72 48.70
C ALA A 4 18.22 -8.98 47.87
N TRP A 5 17.31 -9.87 48.30
CA TRP A 5 16.15 -10.30 47.51
C TRP A 5 14.83 -9.60 47.84
N LEU A 6 14.82 -8.66 48.79
CA LEU A 6 13.59 -7.94 49.20
C LEU A 6 13.43 -6.56 48.54
N ALA A 7 14.44 -6.05 47.84
CA ALA A 7 14.34 -4.78 47.11
C ALA A 7 13.75 -4.93 45.69
N LEU A 8 13.64 -6.15 45.16
CA LEU A 8 13.17 -6.37 43.78
C LEU A 8 11.64 -6.48 43.65
N TYR A 9 10.91 -6.54 44.78
CA TYR A 9 9.46 -6.79 44.78
C TYR A 9 8.58 -5.57 45.10
N LEU A 10 9.15 -4.39 45.30
CA LEU A 10 8.38 -3.23 45.78
C LEU A 10 8.20 -2.07 44.78
N MET A 11 8.48 -2.26 43.49
CA MET A 11 8.31 -1.21 42.48
C MET A 11 7.60 -1.71 41.20
N ALA A 12 6.50 -2.43 41.37
CA ALA A 12 5.40 -2.40 40.42
C ALA A 12 4.19 -1.89 41.23
N PRO A 13 3.80 -0.62 41.07
CA PRO A 13 3.17 -0.20 39.81
C PRO A 13 3.60 1.21 39.38
N LEU A 14 3.73 1.46 38.08
CA LEU A 14 3.39 2.73 37.43
C LEU A 14 3.73 2.58 35.94
N GLY A 15 2.70 2.59 35.11
CA GLY A 15 2.78 2.41 33.67
C GLY A 15 3.66 3.47 33.00
N ILE A 16 4.92 3.14 32.74
CA ILE A 16 5.72 3.80 31.71
C ILE A 16 5.75 2.84 30.52
N GLN A 17 4.70 2.94 29.72
CA GLN A 17 4.62 2.31 28.40
C GLN A 17 5.70 2.92 27.49
N GLY A 18 6.50 2.05 26.87
CA GLY A 18 7.06 2.22 25.52
C GLY A 18 8.22 3.18 25.28
N GLY A 19 8.41 4.26 26.04
CA GLY A 19 9.21 5.41 25.58
C GLY A 19 10.68 5.16 25.18
N ILE A 20 11.41 4.29 25.87
CA ILE A 20 12.86 4.13 25.67
C ILE A 20 13.19 2.92 24.78
N LEU A 21 12.51 1.78 25.00
CA LEU A 21 12.73 0.58 24.19
C LEU A 21 12.18 0.73 22.77
N ASP A 22 11.05 1.44 22.59
CA ASP A 22 10.53 1.76 21.26
C ASP A 22 11.41 2.79 20.54
N ALA A 23 11.96 3.77 21.27
CA ALA A 23 12.91 4.74 20.70
C ALA A 23 14.24 4.08 20.29
N ILE A 24 14.73 3.11 21.05
CA ILE A 24 15.93 2.32 20.71
C ILE A 24 15.64 1.40 19.51
N ARG A 25 14.45 0.79 19.45
CA ARG A 25 14.01 -0.02 18.30
C ARG A 25 13.84 0.82 17.04
N ALA A 26 13.29 2.03 17.15
CA ALA A 26 13.12 2.98 16.05
C ALA A 26 14.46 3.49 15.49
N ARG A 27 15.48 3.68 16.34
CA ARG A 27 16.85 4.02 15.90
C ARG A 27 17.56 2.87 15.17
N LYS A 28 17.13 1.63 15.39
CA LYS A 28 17.75 0.42 14.81
C LYS A 28 17.04 -0.07 13.55
N ALA A 29 15.89 0.50 13.19
CA ALA A 29 15.32 0.29 11.87
C ALA A 29 16.25 0.97 10.85
N PRO A 30 16.89 0.24 9.92
CA PRO A 30 17.67 0.87 8.86
C PRO A 30 16.77 1.89 8.16
N SER A 31 17.28 3.10 7.94
CA SER A 31 16.58 4.22 7.31
C SER A 31 15.86 3.85 6.00
N GLY A 32 16.34 2.81 5.31
CA GLY A 32 15.67 2.19 4.16
C GLY A 32 14.29 1.60 4.45
N LEU A 33 14.08 0.94 5.61
CA LEU A 33 12.79 0.36 6.00
C LEU A 33 11.75 1.42 6.36
N GLN A 34 12.16 2.50 7.03
CA GLN A 34 11.26 3.63 7.32
C GLN A 34 10.88 4.39 6.06
N ARG A 35 11.85 4.62 5.16
CA ARG A 35 11.57 5.24 3.86
C ARG A 35 10.67 4.36 2.99
N SER A 36 10.92 3.05 2.92
CA SER A 36 10.06 2.11 2.17
C SER A 36 8.65 2.04 2.78
N GLN A 37 8.52 2.07 4.11
CA GLN A 37 7.23 2.08 4.78
C GLN A 37 6.46 3.36 4.48
N GLN A 38 7.08 4.54 4.61
CA GLN A 38 6.48 5.81 4.24
C GLN A 38 6.01 5.81 2.78
N THR A 39 6.80 5.22 1.88
CA THR A 39 6.46 5.19 0.46
C THR A 39 5.34 4.17 0.15
N LEU A 40 5.26 3.04 0.87
CA LEU A 40 4.14 2.09 0.76
C LEU A 40 2.86 2.67 1.37
N ASP A 41 2.97 3.38 2.49
CA ASP A 41 1.85 4.09 3.12
C ASP A 41 1.25 5.13 2.17
N ASP A 42 2.05 5.77 1.32
CA ASP A 42 1.57 6.68 0.28
C ASP A 42 0.74 5.98 -0.80
N VAL A 43 1.16 4.79 -1.24
CA VAL A 43 0.38 3.97 -2.17
C VAL A 43 -0.95 3.55 -1.54
N ILE A 44 -0.93 3.11 -0.28
CA ILE A 44 -2.14 2.74 0.47
C ILE A 44 -3.07 3.94 0.61
N ARG A 45 -2.56 5.11 1.01
CA ARG A 45 -3.33 6.35 1.14
C ARG A 45 -3.92 6.78 -0.19
N GLY A 46 -3.12 6.78 -1.27
CA GLY A 46 -3.57 7.11 -2.62
C GLY A 46 -4.70 6.19 -3.09
N ASN A 47 -4.53 4.88 -2.91
CA ASN A 47 -5.52 3.87 -3.28
C ASN A 47 -6.83 4.00 -2.50
N ASN A 48 -6.75 4.17 -1.18
CA ASN A 48 -7.92 4.36 -0.34
C ASN A 48 -8.63 5.67 -0.68
N GLY A 49 -7.89 6.75 -0.91
CA GLY A 49 -8.44 8.03 -1.33
C GLY A 49 -9.19 7.94 -2.66
N LEU A 50 -8.64 7.21 -3.64
CA LEU A 50 -9.32 6.93 -4.91
C LEU A 50 -10.63 6.16 -4.67
N GLY A 51 -10.60 5.10 -3.87
CA GLY A 51 -11.78 4.30 -3.54
C GLY A 51 -12.89 5.14 -2.90
N LEU A 52 -12.55 5.97 -1.91
CA LEU A 52 -13.50 6.87 -1.26
C LEU A 52 -14.12 7.88 -2.24
N ARG A 53 -13.32 8.47 -3.13
CA ARG A 53 -13.83 9.39 -4.17
C ARG A 53 -14.79 8.69 -5.14
N ILE A 54 -14.49 7.46 -5.54
CA ILE A 54 -15.37 6.65 -6.40
C ILE A 54 -16.69 6.38 -5.67
N LEU A 55 -16.64 5.95 -4.40
CA LEU A 55 -17.84 5.68 -3.61
C LEU A 55 -18.70 6.95 -3.44
N GLN A 56 -18.07 8.09 -3.14
CA GLN A 56 -18.77 9.38 -3.05
C GLN A 56 -19.44 9.78 -4.38
N ALA A 57 -18.82 9.48 -5.51
CA ALA A 57 -19.38 9.78 -6.83
C ALA A 57 -20.56 8.86 -7.21
N LEU A 58 -20.58 7.62 -6.72
CA LEU A 58 -21.63 6.64 -6.99
C LEU A 58 -22.89 6.85 -6.13
N GLY A 59 -22.75 7.52 -4.98
CA GLY A 59 -23.87 7.87 -4.10
C GLY A 59 -24.45 6.66 -3.33
N GLU A 60 -25.74 6.73 -3.01
CA GLU A 60 -26.45 5.79 -2.12
C GLU A 60 -26.90 4.50 -2.84
N GLN A 61 -25.97 3.83 -3.52
CA GLN A 61 -26.21 2.55 -4.20
C GLN A 61 -25.46 1.42 -3.50
N ASN A 62 -25.97 0.19 -3.63
CA ASN A 62 -25.19 -0.99 -3.26
C ASN A 62 -24.02 -1.14 -4.23
N VAL A 63 -22.80 -0.89 -3.76
CA VAL A 63 -21.59 -0.95 -4.57
C VAL A 63 -20.59 -1.92 -3.94
N LEU A 64 -20.11 -2.87 -4.74
CA LEU A 64 -18.93 -3.68 -4.43
C LEU A 64 -17.86 -3.35 -5.48
N LEU A 65 -16.73 -2.81 -5.04
CA LEU A 65 -15.62 -2.45 -5.93
C LEU A 65 -14.27 -2.72 -5.26
N SER A 66 -13.26 -2.99 -6.09
CA SER A 66 -11.86 -3.10 -5.65
C SER A 66 -11.09 -1.85 -6.10
N PRO A 67 -10.80 -0.88 -5.21
CA PRO A 67 -10.08 0.33 -5.57
C PRO A 67 -8.70 0.01 -6.15
N ILE A 68 -8.07 -1.05 -5.64
CA ILE A 68 -6.75 -1.47 -6.11
C ILE A 68 -6.79 -2.00 -7.54
N SER A 69 -7.83 -2.75 -7.91
CA SER A 69 -8.04 -3.22 -9.30
C SER A 69 -8.21 -2.05 -10.27
N VAL A 70 -8.98 -1.03 -9.88
CA VAL A 70 -9.13 0.20 -10.69
C VAL A 70 -7.79 0.93 -10.82
N ASN A 71 -7.04 1.06 -9.72
CA ASN A 71 -5.75 1.72 -9.70
C ASN A 71 -4.71 1.02 -10.59
N ILE A 72 -4.69 -0.31 -10.62
CA ILE A 72 -3.82 -1.11 -11.50
C ILE A 72 -4.08 -0.79 -12.98
N VAL A 73 -5.33 -0.82 -13.41
CA VAL A 73 -5.69 -0.52 -14.82
C VAL A 73 -5.38 0.93 -15.16
N LEU A 74 -5.69 1.88 -14.28
CA LEU A 74 -5.35 3.29 -14.49
C LEU A 74 -3.83 3.51 -14.55
N HIS A 75 -3.05 2.73 -13.81
CA HIS A 75 -1.59 2.77 -13.87
C HIS A 75 -1.06 2.24 -15.20
N MET A 76 -1.66 1.17 -15.75
CA MET A 76 -1.35 0.71 -17.12
C MET A 76 -1.59 1.83 -18.14
N VAL A 77 -2.69 2.56 -18.02
CA VAL A 77 -2.97 3.72 -18.91
C VAL A 77 -1.97 4.86 -18.66
N LEU A 78 -1.63 5.15 -17.40
CA LEU A 78 -0.67 6.20 -17.02
C LEU A 78 0.72 5.97 -17.64
N MET A 79 1.17 4.72 -17.76
CA MET A 79 2.44 4.38 -18.41
C MET A 79 2.51 4.86 -19.87
N GLY A 80 1.37 4.88 -20.57
CA GLY A 80 1.25 5.36 -21.95
C GLY A 80 0.91 6.86 -22.05
N ALA A 81 0.40 7.46 -20.98
CA ALA A 81 0.01 8.86 -20.97
C ALA A 81 1.23 9.80 -20.95
N ARG A 82 1.07 11.01 -21.51
CA ARG A 82 2.11 12.06 -21.50
C ARG A 82 1.50 13.43 -21.18
N GLY A 83 2.37 14.38 -20.82
CA GLY A 83 2.00 15.78 -20.59
C GLY A 83 0.88 15.95 -19.56
N ARG A 84 -0.12 16.76 -19.91
CA ARG A 84 -1.24 17.10 -19.02
C ARG A 84 -2.06 15.89 -18.60
N THR A 85 -2.25 14.92 -19.50
CA THR A 85 -3.01 13.70 -19.20
C THR A 85 -2.32 12.87 -18.11
N ALA A 86 -1.01 12.65 -18.24
CA ALA A 86 -0.24 11.92 -17.23
C ALA A 86 -0.27 12.64 -15.87
N TYR A 87 -0.14 13.96 -15.86
CA TYR A 87 -0.20 14.77 -14.64
C TYR A 87 -1.56 14.64 -13.93
N GLN A 88 -2.67 14.82 -14.66
CA GLN A 88 -4.00 14.73 -14.09
C GLN A 88 -4.30 13.33 -13.55
N MET A 89 -3.94 12.29 -14.31
CA MET A 89 -4.12 10.90 -13.87
C MET A 89 -3.31 10.60 -12.60
N SER A 90 -2.01 10.93 -12.58
CA SER A 90 -1.14 10.73 -11.43
C SER A 90 -1.72 11.39 -10.18
N ALA A 91 -2.14 12.66 -10.29
CA ALA A 91 -2.71 13.40 -9.16
C ALA A 91 -4.00 12.73 -8.63
N GLN A 92 -4.89 12.29 -9.52
CA GLN A 92 -6.15 11.63 -9.13
C GLN A 92 -5.93 10.21 -8.57
N MET A 93 -4.81 9.57 -8.87
CA MET A 93 -4.43 8.26 -8.32
C MET A 93 -3.62 8.37 -7.03
N GLY A 94 -3.32 9.58 -6.55
CA GLY A 94 -2.50 9.81 -5.36
C GLY A 94 -1.00 9.64 -5.59
N ASN A 95 -0.52 9.96 -6.80
CA ASN A 95 0.87 9.87 -7.24
C ASN A 95 1.46 8.46 -7.05
N PRO A 96 0.91 7.46 -7.76
CA PRO A 96 1.30 6.07 -7.61
C PRO A 96 2.76 5.86 -8.00
N SER A 97 3.50 5.15 -7.17
CA SER A 97 4.85 4.65 -7.50
C SER A 97 4.74 3.31 -8.20
N SER A 98 5.25 3.22 -9.44
CA SER A 98 5.19 2.00 -10.26
C SER A 98 5.87 0.82 -9.58
N ALA A 99 7.07 1.02 -9.03
CA ALA A 99 7.83 -0.03 -8.34
C ALA A 99 7.07 -0.58 -7.12
N LEU A 100 6.41 0.29 -6.36
CA LEU A 100 5.66 -0.11 -5.17
C LEU A 100 4.32 -0.73 -5.49
N MET A 101 3.66 -0.29 -6.57
CA MET A 101 2.45 -0.93 -7.06
C MET A 101 2.75 -2.37 -7.47
N SER A 102 3.88 -2.61 -8.17
CA SER A 102 4.34 -3.96 -8.51
C SER A 102 4.64 -4.81 -7.28
N GLU A 103 5.25 -4.23 -6.23
CA GLU A 103 5.49 -4.94 -4.97
C GLU A 103 4.18 -5.29 -4.25
N LEU A 104 3.23 -4.36 -4.18
CA LEU A 104 1.91 -4.60 -3.61
C LEU A 104 1.16 -5.70 -4.37
N LEU A 105 1.18 -5.65 -5.70
CA LEU A 105 0.64 -6.70 -6.57
C LEU A 105 1.28 -8.05 -6.27
N ARG A 106 2.61 -8.11 -6.18
CA ARG A 106 3.35 -9.33 -5.84
C ARG A 106 2.96 -9.87 -4.46
N GLN A 107 2.73 -9.00 -3.48
CA GLN A 107 2.27 -9.39 -2.14
C GLN A 107 0.83 -9.94 -2.17
N MET A 108 -0.05 -9.37 -3.00
CA MET A 108 -1.42 -9.86 -3.19
C MET A 108 -1.47 -11.17 -3.97
N SER A 109 -0.60 -11.35 -4.97
CA SER A 109 -0.53 -12.56 -5.80
C SER A 109 0.31 -13.70 -5.21
N SER A 110 0.98 -13.47 -4.08
CA SER A 110 1.88 -14.49 -3.50
C SER A 110 1.09 -15.78 -3.18
N PRO A 111 1.52 -16.97 -3.67
CA PRO A 111 0.80 -18.23 -3.51
C PRO A 111 0.76 -18.79 -2.08
N GLY A 112 0.84 -17.96 -1.04
CA GLY A 112 0.74 -18.34 0.38
C GLY A 112 -0.65 -18.85 0.81
N GLY A 113 -1.44 -19.37 -0.14
CA GLY A 113 -2.71 -20.03 0.05
C GLY A 113 -2.53 -21.41 0.68
N ALA A 114 -2.30 -21.42 1.99
CA ALA A 114 -2.61 -22.56 2.85
C ALA A 114 -3.15 -22.13 4.23
N ASN A 115 -3.11 -20.84 4.57
CA ASN A 115 -3.49 -20.33 5.90
C ASN A 115 -4.33 -19.04 5.88
N ARG A 116 -4.95 -18.69 4.75
CA ARG A 116 -5.91 -17.60 4.65
C ARG A 116 -7.25 -18.16 4.17
N ALA A 117 -8.33 -17.76 4.82
CA ALA A 117 -9.70 -18.22 4.53
C ALA A 117 -10.22 -17.78 3.14
N THR A 118 -9.45 -17.00 2.38
CA THR A 118 -9.82 -16.47 1.07
C THR A 118 -8.62 -16.48 0.11
N ALA A 119 -8.84 -17.00 -1.10
CA ALA A 119 -7.97 -16.77 -2.25
C ALA A 119 -8.42 -15.47 -2.95
N LEU A 120 -7.47 -14.62 -3.35
CA LEU A 120 -7.75 -13.37 -4.06
C LEU A 120 -7.12 -13.44 -5.45
N ASP A 121 -7.94 -13.67 -6.45
CA ASP A 121 -7.54 -13.60 -7.85
C ASP A 121 -7.88 -12.22 -8.44
N HIS A 122 -7.01 -11.69 -9.30
CA HIS A 122 -7.28 -10.48 -10.06
C HIS A 122 -6.80 -10.62 -11.50
N ALA A 123 -7.53 -10.01 -12.42
CA ALA A 123 -7.18 -9.93 -13.83
C ALA A 123 -7.34 -8.49 -14.32
N SER A 124 -6.39 -8.01 -15.12
CA SER A 124 -6.39 -6.65 -15.66
C SER A 124 -5.78 -6.67 -17.06
N ALA A 125 -6.43 -5.99 -18.00
CA ALA A 125 -6.02 -5.94 -19.40
C ALA A 125 -6.32 -4.57 -20.00
N VAL A 126 -5.48 -4.16 -20.95
CA VAL A 126 -5.73 -3.02 -21.84
C VAL A 126 -5.99 -3.59 -23.23
N LEU A 127 -7.17 -3.33 -23.78
CA LEU A 127 -7.55 -3.74 -25.13
C LEU A 127 -7.53 -2.51 -26.03
N ILE A 128 -6.97 -2.66 -27.23
CA ILE A 128 -6.88 -1.61 -28.24
C ILE A 128 -7.49 -2.08 -29.55
N GLN A 129 -7.83 -1.13 -30.43
CA GLN A 129 -8.32 -1.46 -31.75
C GLN A 129 -7.28 -2.24 -32.55
N GLU A 130 -7.72 -3.26 -33.28
CA GLU A 130 -6.87 -4.03 -34.18
C GLU A 130 -6.20 -3.11 -35.22
N GLY A 131 -4.89 -3.28 -35.41
CA GLY A 131 -4.08 -2.43 -36.28
C GLY A 131 -3.64 -1.09 -35.67
N ALA A 132 -4.08 -0.74 -34.46
CA ALA A 132 -3.57 0.44 -33.77
C ALA A 132 -2.09 0.23 -33.39
N PRO A 133 -1.21 1.22 -33.64
CA PRO A 133 0.19 1.08 -33.32
C PRO A 133 0.41 1.09 -31.80
N VAL A 134 1.18 0.12 -31.30
CA VAL A 134 1.66 0.13 -29.91
C VAL A 134 3.14 0.44 -29.89
N HIS A 135 3.51 1.42 -29.08
CA HIS A 135 4.91 1.80 -28.95
C HIS A 135 5.66 0.72 -28.18
N ALA A 136 6.81 0.28 -28.69
CA ALA A 136 7.57 -0.82 -28.11
C ALA A 136 8.03 -0.59 -26.67
N SER A 137 8.12 0.68 -26.24
CA SER A 137 8.49 1.05 -24.87
C SER A 137 7.33 1.04 -23.87
N TYR A 138 6.12 0.64 -24.28
CA TYR A 138 4.96 0.58 -23.40
C TYR A 138 4.96 -0.68 -22.52
N TYR A 139 5.63 -1.74 -22.96
CA TYR A 139 5.75 -3.04 -22.29
C TYR A 139 7.20 -3.35 -21.93
#